data_AF-A0A3D4GU00-F1
#
_entry.id   AF-A0A3D4GU00-F1
#
_cell.length_a   1.000
_cell.length_b   1.000
_cell.length_c   1.000
_cell.angle_alpha   90.00
_cell.angle_beta   90.00
_cell.angle_gamma   90.00
#
_symmetry.space_group_name_H-M   'P 1'
#
loop_
_entity.id
_entity.type
_entity.pdbx_description
1 polymer ?
#
loop_
_entity_poly.entity_id
_entity_poly.type
_entity_poly.pdbx_seq_one_letter_code
_entity_poly.pdbx_strand_id
1 'polypeptide(L)'
;MSRYQVLYWKDIPAQVRVFTGKRAVSRQLPERFQLEIDRVAMAEGLAGTEAYLDQWRWDDKVERDGEGEELLDEIVSELVAAFDHDL
;
A
#
# COMPACT_ATOMS: atom_id res chain seq x y z
N MET A 1 3.46 -18.03 -9.78
CA MET A 1 2.83 -17.91 -8.45
C MET A 1 3.77 -17.16 -7.53
N SER A 2 3.50 -15.87 -7.35
CA SER A 2 4.15 -15.02 -6.36
C SER A 2 3.15 -14.69 -5.25
N ARG A 3 3.66 -14.17 -4.13
CA ARG A 3 2.81 -13.60 -3.08
C ARG A 3 2.99 -12.11 -3.09
N TYR A 4 1.94 -11.35 -2.86
CA TYR A 4 2.06 -9.92 -2.60
C TYR A 4 1.34 -9.55 -1.31
N GLN A 5 1.71 -8.41 -0.75
CA GLN A 5 1.05 -7.79 0.39
C GLN A 5 1.07 -6.27 0.19
N VAL A 6 0.08 -5.60 0.76
CA VAL A 6 -0.05 -4.15 0.70
C VAL A 6 0.07 -3.59 2.12
N LEU A 7 0.84 -2.53 2.26
CA LEU A 7 0.95 -1.76 3.49
C LEU A 7 -0.13 -0.68 3.45
N TYR A 8 -0.92 -0.63 4.51
CA TYR A 8 -1.95 0.36 4.73
C TYR A 8 -1.60 1.23 5.93
N TRP A 9 -1.99 2.49 5.86
CA TRP A 9 -2.21 3.33 7.02
C TRP A 9 -3.73 3.43 7.22
N LYS A 10 -4.24 2.86 8.32
CA LYS A 10 -5.68 2.59 8.49
C LYS A 10 -6.24 1.82 7.28
N ASP A 11 -7.00 2.50 6.42
CA ASP A 11 -7.65 1.95 5.22
C ASP A 11 -7.05 2.50 3.91
N ILE A 12 -6.04 3.37 3.99
CA ILE A 12 -5.39 3.98 2.80
C ILE A 12 -4.12 3.18 2.46
N PRO A 13 -4.00 2.63 1.25
CA PRO A 13 -2.80 1.90 0.87
C PRO A 13 -1.64 2.87 0.64
N ALA A 14 -0.42 2.45 0.96
CA ALA A 14 0.79 3.27 0.82
C ALA A 14 1.92 2.57 0.06
N GLN A 15 2.04 1.25 0.19
CA GLN A 15 3.14 0.51 -0.42
C GLN A 15 2.71 -0.90 -0.79
N VAL A 16 3.20 -1.40 -1.92
CA VAL A 16 3.05 -2.80 -2.34
C VAL A 16 4.38 -3.52 -2.20
N ARG A 17 4.34 -4.78 -1.78
CA ARG A 17 5.50 -5.68 -1.77
C ARG A 17 5.14 -7.01 -2.41
N VAL A 18 5.92 -7.43 -3.41
CA VAL A 18 5.81 -8.72 -4.09
C VAL A 18 6.99 -9.60 -3.67
N PHE A 19 6.70 -10.86 -3.37
CA PHE A 19 7.64 -11.91 -3.01
C PHE A 19 7.77 -12.90 -4.17
N THR A 20 8.97 -12.96 -4.75
CA THR A 20 9.33 -13.93 -5.80
C THR A 20 10.44 -14.82 -5.26
N GLY A 21 10.06 -16.02 -4.81
CA GLY A 21 10.95 -16.96 -4.13
C GLY A 21 11.57 -16.36 -2.86
N LYS A 22 12.90 -16.20 -2.85
CA LYS A 22 13.65 -15.58 -1.73
C LYS A 22 13.82 -14.07 -1.85
N ARG A 23 13.44 -13.47 -2.97
CA ARG A 23 13.57 -12.03 -3.22
C ARG A 23 12.23 -11.34 -2.99
N ALA A 24 12.28 -10.11 -2.49
CA ALA A 24 11.13 -9.25 -2.42
C ALA A 24 11.44 -7.94 -3.15
N VAL A 25 10.49 -7.47 -3.95
CA VAL A 25 10.50 -6.14 -4.54
C VAL A 25 9.34 -5.35 -3.95
N SER A 26 9.49 -4.05 -3.80
CA SER A 26 8.45 -3.21 -3.22
C SER A 26 8.47 -1.81 -3.80
N ARG A 27 7.29 -1.21 -3.90
CA ARG A 27 7.10 0.11 -4.45
C ARG A 27 6.06 0.88 -3.65
N GLN A 28 6.37 2.15 -3.37
CA GLN A 28 5.42 3.08 -2.78
C GLN A 28 4.40 3.53 -3.82
N LEU A 29 3.16 3.72 -3.39
CA LEU A 29 2.11 4.28 -4.23
C LEU A 29 2.39 5.77 -4.53
N PRO A 30 1.74 6.34 -5.55
CA PRO A 30 1.91 7.75 -5.90
C PRO A 30 1.66 8.70 -4.72
N GLU A 31 2.30 9.87 -4.74
CA GLU A 31 2.29 10.85 -3.64
C GLU A 31 0.89 11.22 -3.14
N ARG A 32 -0.13 11.19 -4.01
CA ARG A 32 -1.53 11.45 -3.64
C ARG A 32 -2.05 10.56 -2.50
N PHE A 33 -1.57 9.33 -2.38
CA PHE A 33 -1.93 8.43 -1.29
C PHE A 33 -1.36 8.92 0.04
N GLN A 34 -0.11 9.39 0.04
CA GLN A 34 0.51 9.99 1.22
C GLN A 34 -0.22 11.28 1.63
N LEU A 35 -0.61 12.10 0.64
CA LEU A 35 -1.40 13.31 0.92
C LEU A 35 -2.74 12.99 1.56
N GLU A 36 -3.43 11.92 1.13
CA GLU A 36 -4.67 11.51 1.78
C GLU A 36 -4.44 10.98 3.20
N ILE A 37 -3.38 10.20 3.41
CA ILE A 37 -2.97 9.75 4.76
C ILE A 37 -2.76 10.97 5.68
N ASP A 38 -2.01 11.96 5.22
CA ASP A 38 -1.73 13.16 5.99
C ASP A 38 -3.00 13.99 6.21
N ARG A 39 -3.89 14.08 5.21
CA ARG A 39 -5.20 14.74 5.33
C ARG A 39 -6.06 14.09 6.43
N VAL A 40 -6.19 12.76 6.40
CA VAL A 40 -6.98 12.01 7.40
C VAL A 40 -6.32 12.07 8.77
N ALA A 41 -5.00 11.93 8.86
CA ALA A 41 -4.26 12.05 10.11
C ALA A 41 -4.43 13.44 10.74
N MET A 42 -4.39 14.51 9.94
CA MET A 42 -4.65 15.87 10.42
C MET A 42 -6.11 16.05 10.87
N ALA A 43 -7.08 15.54 10.09
CA ALA A 43 -8.50 15.64 10.42
C ALA A 43 -8.85 14.90 11.73
N GLU A 44 -8.18 13.79 12.02
CA GLU A 44 -8.37 13.02 13.25
C GLU A 44 -7.45 13.46 14.41
N GLY A 45 -6.59 14.46 14.21
CA GLY A 45 -5.64 14.93 15.22
C GLY A 45 -4.54 13.91 15.56
N LEU A 46 -4.28 12.96 14.67
CA LEU A 46 -3.23 11.95 14.79
C LEU A 46 -1.87 12.44 14.24
N ALA A 47 -1.86 13.50 13.43
CA ALA A 47 -0.65 14.04 12.83
C ALA A 47 0.44 14.35 13.88
N GLY A 48 1.64 13.78 13.69
CA GLY A 48 2.79 14.00 14.58
C GLY A 48 2.71 13.29 15.93
N THR A 49 1.74 12.37 16.12
CA THR A 49 1.60 11.57 17.34
C THR A 49 2.12 10.14 17.13
N GLU A 50 2.41 9.42 18.22
CA GLU A 50 2.74 7.99 18.15
C GLU A 50 1.58 7.16 17.55
N ALA A 51 0.34 7.58 17.80
CA ALA A 51 -0.85 6.92 17.26
C ALA A 51 -0.89 6.89 15.73
N TYR A 52 -0.25 7.85 15.04
CA TYR A 52 -0.04 7.80 13.59
C TYR A 52 0.80 6.60 13.16
N LEU A 53 1.88 6.32 13.89
CA LEU A 53 2.77 5.20 13.59
C LEU A 53 2.10 3.85 13.90
N ASP A 54 1.20 3.83 14.88
CA ASP A 54 0.46 2.62 15.27
C ASP A 54 -0.60 2.18 14.25
N GLN A 55 -0.99 3.04 13.31
CA GLN A 55 -2.00 2.68 12.29
C GLN A 55 -1.41 1.92 11.09
N TRP A 56 -0.09 1.78 11.01
CA TRP A 56 0.54 1.06 9.92
C TRP A 56 0.34 -0.45 10.05
N ARG A 57 -0.25 -1.06 9.03
CA ARG A 57 -0.48 -2.52 8.99
C ARG A 57 -0.20 -3.10 7.61
N TRP A 58 0.46 -4.25 7.59
CA TRP A 58 0.49 -5.09 6.39
C TRP A 58 -0.78 -5.92 6.35
N ASP A 59 -1.38 -6.00 5.16
CA ASP A 59 -2.45 -6.95 4.91
C ASP A 59 -1.91 -8.38 4.74
N ASP A 60 -2.81 -9.34 4.67
CA ASP A 60 -2.50 -10.74 4.41
C ASP A 60 -1.79 -10.92 3.07
N LYS A 61 -0.96 -11.96 3.02
CA LYS A 61 -0.25 -12.31 1.79
C LYS A 61 -1.21 -12.99 0.84
N VAL A 62 -1.44 -12.36 -0.31
CA VAL A 62 -2.30 -12.88 -1.37
C VAL A 62 -1.44 -13.55 -2.45
N GLU A 63 -1.83 -14.75 -2.86
CA GLU A 63 -1.20 -15.45 -3.97
C GLU A 63 -1.75 -14.94 -5.30
N ARG A 64 -0.85 -14.64 -6.25
CA ARG A 64 -1.20 -14.17 -7.58
C ARG A 64 -0.21 -14.67 -8.62
N ASP A 65 -0.70 -14.88 -9.84
CA ASP A 65 0.14 -15.17 -10.99
C ASP A 65 0.97 -13.95 -11.39
N GLY A 66 2.15 -14.21 -12.00
CA GLY A 66 3.17 -13.20 -12.24
C GLY A 66 4.30 -13.21 -11.20
N GLU A 67 5.33 -12.39 -11.45
CA GLU A 67 6.52 -12.28 -10.61
C GLU A 67 7.26 -10.94 -10.77
N GLY A 68 8.04 -10.58 -9.74
CA GLY A 68 8.93 -9.43 -9.78
C GLY A 68 8.22 -8.09 -9.98
N GLU A 69 8.84 -7.24 -10.80
CA GLU A 69 8.39 -5.87 -11.07
C GLU A 69 7.10 -5.80 -11.90
N GLU A 70 6.86 -6.76 -12.81
CA GLU A 70 5.66 -6.74 -13.65
C GLU A 70 4.39 -6.93 -12.81
N LEU A 71 4.39 -7.92 -11.91
CA LEU A 71 3.29 -8.09 -10.96
C LEU A 71 3.18 -6.89 -10.00
N LEU A 72 4.30 -6.29 -9.61
CA LEU A 72 4.29 -5.09 -8.77
C LEU A 72 3.61 -3.91 -9.49
N ASP A 73 3.90 -3.71 -10.78
CA ASP A 73 3.28 -2.69 -11.63
C ASP A 73 1.78 -2.89 -11.76
N GLU A 74 1.35 -4.12 -12.00
CA GLU A 74 -0.07 -4.48 -12.08
C GLU A 74 -0.82 -4.13 -10.79
N ILE A 75 -0.33 -4.59 -9.63
CA ILE A 75 -0.98 -4.33 -8.34
C ILE A 75 -1.02 -2.83 -8.05
N VAL A 76 0.08 -2.12 -8.31
CA VAL A 76 0.13 -0.66 -8.13
C VAL A 76 -0.92 0.03 -9.01
N SER A 77 -1.01 -0.35 -10.29
CA SER A 77 -1.99 0.21 -11.23
C SER A 77 -3.43 -0.07 -10.79
N GLU A 78 -3.72 -1.28 -10.29
CA GLU A 78 -5.03 -1.64 -9.78
C GLU A 78 -5.41 -0.84 -8.53
N LEU A 79 -4.51 -0.69 -7.56
CA LEU A 79 -4.75 0.11 -6.36
C LEU A 79 -4.94 1.59 -6.68
N VAL A 80 -4.16 2.11 -7.63
CA VAL A 80 -4.27 3.47 -8.17
C VAL A 80 -5.66 3.68 -8.77
N ALA A 81 -6.11 2.77 -9.63
CA ALA A 81 -7.42 2.86 -10.29
C ALA A 81 -8.59 2.68 -9.31
N ALA A 82 -8.48 1.75 -8.35
CA ALA A 82 -9.50 1.54 -7.33
C ALA A 82 -9.65 2.78 -6.43
N PHE A 83 -8.55 3.37 -6.00
CA PHE A 83 -8.57 4.58 -5.17
C PHE A 83 -9.14 5.80 -5.90
N ASP A 84 -8.86 5.93 -7.20
CA ASP A 84 -9.44 7.00 -8.04
C ASP A 84 -10.95 6.83 -8.26
N HIS A 85 -11.50 5.63 -8.03
CA HIS A 85 -12.94 5.37 -8.11
C HIS A 85 -13.69 5.70 -6.80
N ASP A 86 -13.01 5.55 -5.66
CA ASP A 86 -13.59 5.79 -4.32
C ASP A 86 -13.54 7.27 -3.88
N LEU A 87 -12.78 8.12 -4.59
CA LEU A 87 -12.68 9.57 -4.39
C LEU A 87 -13.80 10.36 -5.08
#